data_AF-A0A2G8KSL0-F1
#
_entry.id   AF-A0A2G8KSL0-F1
#
_cell.length_a   1.000
_cell.length_b   1.000
_cell.length_c   1.000
_cell.angle_alpha   90.00
_cell.angle_beta   90.00
_cell.angle_gamma   90.00
#
_symmetry.space_group_name_H-M   'P 1'
#
loop_
_entity.id
_entity.type
_entity.pdbx_description
1 polymer ?
#
loop_
_entity_poly.entity_id
_entity_poly.type
_entity_poly.pdbx_seq_one_letter_code
_entity_poly.pdbx_strand_id
1 'polypeptide(L)'
;MVNKHGAPYYAKFDFFRINDESDNYTLSGLGNYSGTADTDGGAHGGYVLSFSRNSAFSTFDRDNDKAGGTSCAAIYHGAWWYKSCAVSNLNGDYMAADDALSSIHWYDLPGGHYNIKYTEMKIRPV
;
A
#
# COMPACT_ATOMS: atom_id res chain seq x y z
N MET A 1 8.28 7.58 4.08
CA MET A 1 8.95 6.32 3.74
C MET A 1 10.44 6.57 3.56
N VAL A 2 11.29 5.60 3.86
CA VAL A 2 12.74 5.64 3.56
C VAL A 2 13.08 4.39 2.76
N ASN A 3 13.55 4.56 1.52
CA ASN A 3 13.81 3.44 0.61
C ASN A 3 14.97 2.55 1.10
N LYS A 4 15.25 1.45 0.38
CA LYS A 4 16.32 0.51 0.75
C LYS A 4 17.72 1.14 0.82
N HIS A 5 17.95 2.25 0.10
CA HIS A 5 19.20 3.00 0.12
C HIS A 5 19.26 4.11 1.19
N GLY A 6 18.20 4.31 1.98
CA GLY A 6 18.18 5.33 3.03
C GLY A 6 17.68 6.71 2.59
N ALA A 7 17.22 6.85 1.35
CA ALA A 7 16.68 8.13 0.86
C ALA A 7 15.20 8.31 1.28
N PRO A 8 14.81 9.50 1.78
CA PRO A 8 13.45 9.76 2.26
C PRO A 8 12.50 10.17 1.13
N TYR A 9 11.27 9.67 1.21
CA TYR A 9 10.17 9.99 0.29
C TYR A 9 8.85 10.09 1.05
N TYR A 10 7.88 10.79 0.46
CA TYR A 10 6.53 10.83 1.00
C TYR A 10 5.48 10.79 -0.11
N ALA A 11 4.34 10.18 0.22
CA ALA A 11 3.10 10.25 -0.53
C ALA A 11 2.08 10.93 0.38
N LYS A 12 1.45 12.01 -0.09
CA LYS A 12 0.43 12.74 0.66
C LYS A 12 -0.84 12.84 -0.18
N PHE A 13 -1.93 12.36 0.38
CA PHE A 13 -3.27 12.61 -0.13
C PHE A 13 -3.93 13.65 0.79
N ASP A 14 -4.54 14.68 0.22
CA ASP A 14 -5.24 15.74 0.99
C ASP A 14 -6.59 15.29 1.58
N PHE A 15 -7.08 14.12 1.15
CA PHE A 15 -8.24 13.44 1.71
C PHE A 15 -7.95 11.95 1.82
N PHE A 16 -8.39 11.33 2.92
CA PHE A 16 -8.24 9.91 3.20
C PHE A 16 -9.45 9.43 4.01
N ARG A 17 -10.16 8.42 3.53
CA ARG A 17 -11.33 7.87 4.21
C ARG A 17 -11.34 6.35 4.17
N ILE A 18 -11.56 5.77 5.35
CA ILE A 18 -11.83 4.36 5.57
C ILE A 18 -13.27 4.26 6.06
N ASN A 19 -14.01 3.28 5.55
CA ASN A 19 -15.33 2.94 6.08
C ASN A 19 -15.21 2.10 7.37
N ASP A 20 -16.35 1.83 8.01
CA ASP A 20 -16.36 1.01 9.22
C ASP A 20 -16.26 -0.50 8.92
N GLU A 21 -16.33 -1.31 9.97
CA GLU A 21 -16.22 -2.76 9.89
C GLU A 21 -17.34 -3.40 9.05
N SER A 22 -18.54 -2.81 9.00
CA SER A 22 -19.65 -3.35 8.22
C SER A 22 -19.39 -3.34 6.72
N ASP A 23 -18.45 -2.49 6.29
CA ASP A 23 -17.92 -2.42 4.93
C ASP A 23 -16.44 -2.84 4.87
N ASN A 24 -16.02 -3.73 5.77
CA ASN A 24 -14.69 -4.34 5.81
C ASN A 24 -13.54 -3.31 5.77
N TYR A 25 -13.71 -2.16 6.41
CA TYR A 25 -12.71 -1.09 6.45
C TYR A 25 -12.24 -0.64 5.05
N THR A 26 -13.16 -0.60 4.09
CA THR A 26 -12.85 -0.20 2.71
C THR A 26 -12.18 1.17 2.63
N LEU A 27 -11.09 1.27 1.86
CA LEU A 27 -10.47 2.54 1.48
C LEU A 27 -11.37 3.27 0.48
N SER A 28 -12.34 4.00 1.00
CA SER A 28 -13.44 4.59 0.21
C SER A 28 -13.11 5.94 -0.41
N GLY A 29 -12.07 6.61 0.08
CA GLY A 29 -11.73 7.96 -0.35
C GLY A 29 -10.24 8.26 -0.34
N LEU A 30 -9.76 8.77 -1.46
CA LEU A 30 -8.45 9.42 -1.61
C LEU A 30 -8.65 10.74 -2.36
N GLY A 31 -7.97 11.78 -1.91
CA GLY A 31 -7.97 13.10 -2.52
C GLY A 31 -6.86 13.29 -3.55
N ASN A 32 -6.43 14.55 -3.71
CA ASN A 32 -5.32 14.87 -4.59
C ASN A 32 -4.01 14.44 -3.96
N TYR A 33 -3.16 13.86 -4.79
CA TYR A 33 -1.81 13.49 -4.39
C TYR A 33 -0.86 14.68 -4.49
N SER A 34 0.10 14.71 -3.58
CA SER A 34 1.35 15.44 -3.70
C SER A 34 2.46 14.62 -3.03
N GLY A 35 3.68 14.66 -3.55
CA GLY A 35 4.73 13.83 -2.96
C GLY A 35 5.91 13.63 -3.87
N THR A 36 6.87 12.87 -3.33
CA THR A 36 8.09 12.46 -4.02
C THR A 36 8.17 10.94 -4.19
N ALA A 37 7.26 10.19 -3.59
CA ALA A 37 7.25 8.72 -3.63
C ALA A 37 6.71 8.15 -4.95
N ASP A 38 5.86 8.90 -5.64
CA ASP A 38 5.22 8.52 -6.91
C ASP A 38 5.41 9.61 -7.96
N THR A 39 5.31 9.20 -9.22
CA THR A 39 5.11 10.07 -10.39
C THR A 39 3.70 9.86 -10.96
N ASP A 40 3.06 10.93 -11.43
CA ASP A 40 1.77 10.80 -12.13
C ASP A 40 1.91 9.91 -13.37
N GLY A 41 0.90 9.07 -13.63
CA GLY A 41 0.96 8.05 -14.66
C GLY A 41 1.95 6.91 -14.38
N GLY A 42 2.22 6.61 -13.10
CA GLY A 42 3.02 5.45 -12.66
C GLY A 42 2.52 4.12 -13.21
N ALA A 43 3.16 3.00 -12.83
CA ALA A 43 3.00 1.71 -13.50
C ALA A 43 1.55 1.15 -13.56
N HIS A 44 0.64 1.73 -12.77
CA HIS A 44 -0.77 1.34 -12.70
C HIS A 44 -1.75 2.46 -13.11
N GLY A 45 -1.27 3.47 -13.85
CA GLY A 45 -2.12 4.54 -14.39
C GLY A 45 -2.53 5.59 -13.35
N GLY A 46 -1.71 5.79 -12.32
CA GLY A 46 -1.92 6.76 -11.25
C GLY A 46 -0.93 6.54 -10.10
N TYR A 47 -1.20 7.15 -8.95
CA TYR A 47 -0.41 6.99 -7.73
C TYR A 47 -0.62 5.61 -7.08
N VAL A 48 0.40 5.08 -6.41
CA VAL A 48 0.43 3.69 -5.93
C VAL A 48 -0.77 3.34 -5.02
N LEU A 49 -1.09 4.18 -4.03
CA LEU A 49 -2.23 3.92 -3.14
C LEU A 49 -3.60 4.05 -3.84
N SER A 50 -3.66 4.79 -4.95
CA SER A 50 -4.90 4.94 -5.74
C SER A 50 -5.36 3.61 -6.34
N PHE A 51 -4.44 2.67 -6.58
CA PHE A 51 -4.79 1.32 -7.03
C PHE A 51 -5.70 0.58 -6.03
N SER A 52 -5.46 0.80 -4.73
CA SER A 52 -6.21 0.19 -3.63
C SER A 52 -7.55 0.88 -3.35
N ARG A 53 -7.90 1.98 -4.03
CA ARG A 53 -9.17 2.68 -3.84
C ARG A 53 -10.36 1.74 -4.09
N ASN A 54 -11.37 1.83 -3.23
CA ASN A 54 -12.56 0.97 -3.20
C ASN A 54 -12.24 -0.53 -3.02
N SER A 55 -11.15 -0.83 -2.32
CA SER A 55 -10.80 -2.20 -1.91
C SER A 55 -11.00 -2.35 -0.41
N ALA A 56 -11.58 -3.47 -0.01
CA ALA A 56 -11.74 -3.86 1.38
C ALA A 56 -10.39 -4.24 1.98
N PHE A 57 -10.29 -4.15 3.30
CA PHE A 57 -9.10 -4.55 4.03
C PHE A 57 -9.08 -6.06 4.22
N SER A 58 -7.97 -6.72 3.86
CA SER A 58 -7.81 -8.17 4.04
C SER A 58 -6.68 -8.47 5.02
N THR A 59 -6.86 -9.52 5.81
CA THR A 59 -5.86 -10.11 6.73
C THR A 59 -5.61 -11.56 6.32
N PHE A 60 -4.61 -12.22 6.92
CA PHE A 60 -4.29 -13.62 6.59
C PHE A 60 -5.45 -14.59 6.86
N ASP A 61 -6.35 -14.24 7.78
CA ASP A 61 -7.52 -15.01 8.21
C ASP A 61 -8.85 -14.43 7.71
N ARG A 62 -8.82 -13.32 6.95
CA ARG A 62 -10.01 -12.69 6.37
C ARG A 62 -9.71 -12.23 4.95
N ASP A 63 -10.12 -13.05 3.99
CA ASP A 63 -9.98 -12.77 2.57
C ASP A 63 -11.14 -11.90 2.05
N ASN A 64 -10.86 -10.60 1.90
CA ASN A 64 -11.76 -9.63 1.26
C ASN A 64 -11.19 -9.11 -0.06
N ASP A 65 -10.12 -9.73 -0.57
CA ASP A 65 -9.48 -9.28 -1.80
C ASP A 65 -10.19 -9.85 -3.04
N LYS A 66 -9.75 -9.45 -4.23
CA LYS A 66 -10.38 -9.80 -5.52
C LYS A 66 -9.53 -10.78 -6.32
N ALA A 67 -8.48 -11.35 -5.74
CA ALA A 67 -7.67 -12.35 -6.40
C ALA A 67 -8.41 -13.70 -6.39
N GLY A 68 -8.61 -14.29 -7.57
CA GLY A 68 -9.26 -15.58 -7.67
C GLY A 68 -8.35 -16.71 -7.19
N GLY A 69 -8.82 -17.51 -6.23
CA GLY A 69 -8.17 -18.77 -5.84
C GLY A 69 -6.92 -18.65 -4.98
N THR A 70 -6.62 -17.46 -4.45
CA THR A 70 -5.52 -17.23 -3.51
C THR A 70 -5.81 -16.02 -2.63
N SER A 71 -5.23 -15.96 -1.44
CA SER A 71 -5.31 -14.79 -0.55
C SER A 71 -4.03 -13.97 -0.67
N CYS A 72 -4.16 -12.70 -1.03
CA CYS A 72 -3.03 -11.80 -1.16
C CYS A 72 -2.36 -11.51 0.17
N ALA A 73 -3.14 -11.41 1.26
CA ALA A 73 -2.59 -11.23 2.60
C ALA A 73 -1.70 -12.43 3.04
N ALA A 74 -1.98 -13.63 2.54
CA ALA A 74 -1.16 -14.82 2.78
C ALA A 74 0.12 -14.85 1.93
N ILE A 75 0.11 -14.27 0.73
CA ILE A 75 1.30 -14.20 -0.15
C ILE A 75 2.23 -13.04 0.24
N TYR A 76 1.64 -11.86 0.45
CA TYR A 76 2.35 -10.60 0.66
C TYR A 76 2.67 -10.32 2.12
N HIS A 77 2.26 -11.22 3.03
CA HIS A 77 2.46 -11.13 4.48
C HIS A 77 2.15 -9.74 5.04
N GLY A 78 0.94 -9.56 5.54
CA GLY A 78 0.54 -8.29 6.14
C GLY A 78 -0.83 -7.89 5.69
N ALA A 79 -1.53 -7.17 6.56
CA ALA A 79 -2.89 -6.74 6.28
C ALA A 79 -2.87 -5.45 5.45
N TRP A 80 -3.67 -5.39 4.38
CA TRP A 80 -3.70 -4.24 3.48
C TRP A 80 -5.02 -4.16 2.70
N TRP A 81 -5.23 -3.03 2.03
CA TRP A 81 -6.31 -2.87 1.05
C TRP A 81 -5.91 -3.53 -0.28
N TYR A 82 -5.99 -4.86 -0.31
CA TYR A 82 -5.69 -5.66 -1.49
C TYR A 82 -6.84 -5.65 -2.49
N LYS A 83 -6.51 -5.52 -3.78
CA LYS A 83 -7.43 -5.65 -4.91
C LYS A 83 -7.19 -7.01 -5.57
N SER A 84 -6.63 -7.04 -6.79
CA SER A 84 -5.97 -8.25 -7.30
C SER A 84 -4.55 -8.26 -6.76
N CYS A 85 -4.43 -8.46 -5.45
CA CYS A 85 -3.26 -8.15 -4.63
C CYS A 85 -2.92 -6.67 -4.62
N ALA A 86 -1.67 -6.29 -4.43
CA ALA A 86 -1.31 -4.89 -4.23
C ALA A 86 -0.02 -4.50 -4.93
N VAL A 87 0.09 -3.20 -5.10
CA VAL A 87 1.24 -2.45 -5.62
C VAL A 87 1.96 -1.72 -4.47
N SER A 88 1.47 -1.87 -3.25
CA SER A 88 2.12 -1.46 -2.01
C SER A 88 1.71 -2.40 -0.91
N ASN A 89 2.59 -2.59 0.06
CA ASN A 89 2.26 -3.15 1.36
C ASN A 89 3.17 -2.48 2.39
N LEU A 90 2.62 -1.56 3.19
CA LEU A 90 3.39 -0.90 4.24
C LEU A 90 3.46 -1.73 5.54
N ASN A 91 2.67 -2.81 5.62
CA ASN A 91 2.57 -3.74 6.73
C ASN A 91 3.27 -5.08 6.45
N GLY A 92 4.19 -5.07 5.47
CA GLY A 92 5.02 -6.22 5.11
C GLY A 92 6.04 -6.62 6.17
N ASP A 93 6.68 -7.75 5.94
CA ASP A 93 7.80 -8.24 6.73
C ASP A 93 8.98 -7.26 6.66
N TYR A 94 9.42 -6.81 7.84
CA TYR A 94 10.66 -6.05 7.96
C TYR A 94 11.87 -7.00 7.90
N MET A 95 12.91 -6.62 7.15
CA MET A 95 14.09 -7.49 6.90
C MET A 95 13.77 -8.81 6.20
N ALA A 96 12.71 -8.85 5.37
CA ALA A 96 12.48 -9.95 4.44
C ALA A 96 13.66 -10.14 3.47
N ALA A 97 13.68 -11.28 2.76
CA ALA A 97 14.62 -11.49 1.67
C ALA A 97 14.53 -10.37 0.62
N ASP A 98 15.66 -10.10 -0.05
CA ASP A 98 15.74 -9.03 -1.05
C ASP A 98 14.69 -9.21 -2.14
N ASP A 99 13.96 -8.13 -2.41
CA ASP A 99 12.88 -8.02 -3.39
C ASP A 99 11.73 -9.04 -3.19
N ALA A 100 11.58 -9.59 -1.97
CA ALA A 100 10.46 -10.45 -1.63
C ALA A 100 9.13 -9.68 -1.67
N LEU A 101 8.09 -10.30 -2.24
CA LEU A 101 6.72 -9.77 -2.23
C LEU A 101 6.19 -9.54 -0.81
N SER A 102 6.66 -10.36 0.14
CA SER A 102 6.31 -10.22 1.55
C SER A 102 6.93 -8.99 2.22
N SER A 103 7.90 -8.33 1.59
CA SER A 103 8.59 -7.18 2.17
C SER A 103 7.72 -5.92 2.15
N ILE A 104 8.09 -4.97 2.99
CA ILE A 104 7.53 -3.62 2.95
C ILE A 104 7.88 -2.97 1.61
N HIS A 105 6.86 -2.61 0.83
CA HIS A 105 7.06 -2.11 -0.53
C HIS A 105 6.06 -1.05 -0.99
N TRP A 106 6.48 -0.30 -2.00
CA TRP A 106 5.73 0.77 -2.64
C TRP A 106 6.20 0.91 -4.09
N TYR A 107 5.44 0.42 -5.05
CA TYR A 107 5.92 0.07 -6.40
C TYR A 107 6.69 1.16 -7.14
N ASP A 108 6.19 2.40 -7.13
CA ASP A 108 6.81 3.52 -7.85
C ASP A 108 7.91 4.23 -7.03
N LEU A 109 8.24 3.73 -5.84
CA LEU A 109 9.22 4.37 -4.95
C LEU A 109 10.61 4.43 -5.60
N PRO A 110 11.20 5.62 -5.77
CA PRO A 110 12.51 5.75 -6.40
C PRO A 110 13.63 5.11 -5.56
N GLY A 111 14.61 4.50 -6.22
CA GLY A 111 15.77 3.92 -5.54
C GLY A 111 15.46 2.68 -4.70
N GLY A 112 14.48 1.88 -5.12
CA GLY A 112 14.19 0.58 -4.52
C GLY A 112 12.82 0.55 -3.85
N HIS A 113 11.88 -0.10 -4.53
CA HIS A 113 10.49 -0.19 -4.13
C HIS A 113 10.19 -1.33 -3.15
N TYR A 114 11.05 -2.34 -3.03
CA TYR A 114 10.99 -3.37 -1.98
C TYR A 114 11.97 -3.09 -0.83
N ASN A 115 11.79 -3.82 0.27
CA ASN A 115 12.63 -3.76 1.48
C ASN A 115 12.78 -2.32 2.01
N ILE A 116 11.69 -1.56 2.02
CA ILE A 116 11.64 -0.19 2.56
C ILE A 116 12.08 -0.23 4.04
N LYS A 117 13.03 0.62 4.41
CA LYS A 117 13.65 0.62 5.73
C LYS A 117 12.80 1.26 6.82
N TYR A 118 11.88 2.13 6.42
CA TYR A 118 11.00 2.83 7.34
C TYR A 118 9.72 3.29 6.65
N THR A 119 8.58 3.04 7.29
CA THR A 119 7.26 3.49 6.86
C THR A 119 6.51 4.08 8.05
N GLU A 120 5.69 5.08 7.77
CA GLU A 120 4.73 5.62 8.72
C GLU A 120 3.54 6.19 7.95
N MET A 121 2.33 6.06 8.50
CA MET A 121 1.13 6.71 8.02
C MET A 121 0.63 7.67 9.10
N LYS A 122 0.32 8.90 8.71
CA LYS A 122 -0.18 9.94 9.61
C LYS A 122 -1.39 10.60 8.96
N ILE A 123 -2.42 10.87 9.76
CA ILE A 123 -3.62 11.59 9.34
C ILE A 123 -3.74 12.90 10.11
N ARG A 124 -4.42 13.87 9.50
CA ARG A 124 -4.77 15.15 10.12
C ARG A 124 -6.20 15.51 9.72
N PRO A 125 -7.04 16.03 10.63
CA PRO A 125 -8.34 16.57 10.26
C PRO A 125 -8.22 17.60 9.14
N VAL A 126 -9.22 17.61 8.26
CA VAL A 126 -9.33 18.52 7.12
C VAL A 126 -10.17 19.74 7.50
#